data_AF-A0A529Z4X2-F1
#
_entry.id   AF-A0A529Z4X2-F1
#
_cell.length_a   1.000
_cell.length_b   1.000
_cell.length_c   1.000
_cell.angle_alpha   90.00
_cell.angle_beta   90.00
_cell.angle_gamma   90.00
#
_symmetry.space_group_name_H-M   'P 1'
#
loop_
_entity.id
_entity.type
_entity.pdbx_description
1 polymer ?
#
loop_
_entity_poly.entity_id
_entity_poly.type
_entity_poly.pdbx_seq_one_letter_code
_entity_poly.pdbx_strand_id
1 'polypeptide(L)'
;MTDLAVAVPEPIVGRSLWGNAWARLKRNRAAMFSLYYLAFIAVISVFGPMVVPHEYTTIYGDYVRMPPSLSAYPKPDMIQGALTDAIKRMRADIKEWHQDGNRVTVTVTSTKPIDDRNIRYLDRSDAFDDTRIENKSPDGREVTMSSAVKQQYFYFGTDNTGRDLLSRTLMAGRISLAIGLLAGVVAGVIGVIYGASAGFAGGRVDEVMM
;
A
#
# COMPACT_ATOMS: atom_id res chain seq x y z
N MET A 1 22.47 -68.09 -46.33
CA MET A 1 22.33 -67.54 -44.97
C MET A 1 22.43 -66.03 -45.08
N THR A 2 21.30 -65.37 -45.27
CA THR A 2 21.18 -63.91 -45.28
C THR A 2 20.40 -63.54 -44.03
N ASP A 3 21.13 -63.15 -43.00
CA ASP A 3 20.58 -62.72 -41.72
C ASP A 3 20.08 -61.28 -41.90
N LEU A 4 18.78 -61.13 -42.14
CA LEU A 4 18.12 -59.82 -42.16
C LEU A 4 17.98 -59.38 -40.70
N ALA A 5 18.98 -58.65 -40.22
CA ALA A 5 18.91 -57.95 -38.94
C ALA A 5 17.69 -57.02 -38.96
N VAL A 6 16.61 -57.43 -38.32
CA VAL A 6 15.43 -56.61 -38.09
C VAL A 6 15.85 -55.47 -37.18
N ALA A 7 16.00 -54.27 -37.75
CA ALA A 7 16.23 -53.05 -36.97
C ALA A 7 15.02 -52.85 -36.05
N VAL A 8 15.22 -53.04 -34.74
CA VAL A 8 14.21 -52.71 -33.73
C VAL A 8 14.01 -51.19 -33.78
N PRO A 9 12.81 -50.69 -34.10
CA PRO A 9 12.58 -49.25 -34.14
C PRO A 9 12.78 -48.68 -32.73
N GLU A 10 13.60 -47.63 -32.60
CA GLU A 10 13.81 -46.97 -31.31
C GLU A 10 12.48 -46.47 -30.74
N PRO A 11 12.26 -46.58 -29.41
CA PRO A 11 11.01 -46.16 -28.80
C PRO A 11 10.80 -44.66 -28.99
N ILE A 12 9.72 -44.30 -29.69
CA ILE A 12 9.32 -42.92 -29.92
C ILE A 12 8.89 -42.33 -28.58
N VAL A 13 9.77 -41.55 -27.93
CA VAL A 13 9.46 -40.90 -26.66
C VAL A 13 8.36 -39.85 -26.89
N GLY A 14 7.14 -40.16 -26.45
CA GLY A 14 6.02 -39.23 -26.50
C GLY A 14 6.31 -37.98 -25.68
N ARG A 15 6.46 -36.83 -26.34
CA ARG A 15 6.66 -35.54 -25.65
C ARG A 15 5.32 -35.07 -25.09
N SER A 16 5.28 -34.74 -23.80
CA SER A 16 4.11 -34.15 -23.15
C SER A 16 3.67 -32.86 -23.86
N LEU A 17 2.37 -32.71 -24.11
CA LEU A 17 1.77 -31.49 -24.69
C LEU A 17 2.13 -30.24 -23.87
N TRP A 18 2.19 -30.38 -22.54
CA TRP A 18 2.63 -29.33 -21.63
C TRP A 18 4.09 -28.95 -21.84
N GLY A 19 4.97 -29.95 -21.99
CA GLY A 19 6.38 -29.73 -22.28
C GLY A 19 6.59 -28.99 -23.61
N ASN A 20 5.83 -29.36 -24.64
CA ASN A 20 5.87 -28.69 -25.94
C ASN A 20 5.36 -27.23 -25.85
N ALA A 21 4.28 -26.99 -25.10
CA ALA A 21 3.77 -25.63 -24.87
C ALA A 21 4.78 -24.75 -24.12
N TRP A 22 5.39 -25.27 -23.06
CA TRP A 22 6.39 -24.55 -22.27
C TRP A 22 7.66 -24.25 -23.06
N ALA A 23 8.13 -25.19 -23.89
CA ALA A 23 9.27 -24.97 -24.77
C ALA A 23 8.99 -23.86 -25.81
N ARG A 24 7.76 -23.78 -26.33
CA ARG A 24 7.35 -22.69 -27.23
C ARG A 24 7.31 -21.33 -26.52
N LEU A 25 6.76 -21.29 -25.30
CA LEU A 25 6.71 -20.06 -24.50
C LEU A 25 8.13 -19.54 -24.18
N LYS A 26 9.01 -20.42 -23.70
CA LYS A 26 10.41 -20.06 -23.38
C LYS A 26 11.21 -19.56 -24.57
N ARG A 27 10.91 -20.05 -25.78
CA ARG A 27 11.57 -19.57 -27.01
C ARG A 27 11.16 -18.13 -27.34
N ASN A 28 9.99 -17.68 -26.91
CA ASN A 28 9.52 -16.33 -27.12
C ASN A 28 9.98 -15.39 -25.99
N ARG A 29 11.05 -14.63 -26.26
CA ARG A 29 11.61 -13.67 -25.29
C ARG A 29 10.63 -12.58 -24.85
N ALA A 30 9.79 -12.09 -25.77
CA ALA A 30 8.80 -11.07 -25.45
C ALA A 30 7.72 -11.60 -24.49
N ALA A 31 7.24 -12.83 -24.73
CA ALA A 31 6.29 -13.48 -23.85
C ALA A 31 6.90 -13.82 -22.47
N MET A 32 8.17 -14.18 -22.41
CA MET A 32 8.85 -14.39 -21.12
C MET A 32 9.03 -13.09 -20.34
N PHE A 33 9.34 -11.99 -21.02
CA PHE A 33 9.46 -10.68 -20.37
C PHE A 33 8.12 -10.24 -19.76
N SER A 34 7.01 -10.36 -20.51
CA SER A 34 5.69 -10.03 -19.97
C SER A 34 5.30 -10.94 -18.80
N LEU A 35 5.62 -12.23 -18.88
CA LEU A 35 5.38 -13.17 -17.78
C LEU A 35 6.14 -12.75 -16.51
N TYR A 36 7.42 -12.38 -16.62
CA TYR A 36 8.20 -11.92 -15.47
C TYR A 36 7.69 -10.60 -14.91
N TYR A 37 7.29 -9.66 -15.77
CA TYR A 37 6.70 -8.39 -15.34
C TYR A 37 5.40 -8.58 -14.57
N LEU A 38 4.51 -9.44 -15.06
CA LEU A 38 3.26 -9.78 -14.37
C LEU A 38 3.51 -10.50 -13.05
N ALA A 39 4.46 -11.44 -13.02
CA ALA A 39 4.85 -12.12 -11.80
C ALA A 39 5.42 -11.14 -10.77
N PHE A 40 6.24 -10.19 -11.20
CA PHE A 40 6.79 -9.14 -10.35
C PHE A 40 5.70 -8.24 -9.76
N ILE A 41 4.75 -7.76 -10.58
CA ILE A 41 3.59 -7.00 -10.10
C ILE A 41 2.76 -7.82 -9.11
N ALA A 42 2.54 -9.10 -9.40
CA ALA A 42 1.76 -9.98 -8.53
C ALA A 42 2.44 -10.12 -7.16
N VAL A 43 3.75 -10.35 -7.13
CA VAL A 43 4.54 -10.43 -5.89
C VAL A 43 4.47 -9.11 -5.11
N ILE A 44 4.70 -7.97 -5.78
CA ILE A 44 4.63 -6.65 -5.15
C ILE A 44 3.22 -6.37 -4.60
N SER A 45 2.17 -6.75 -5.31
CA SER A 45 0.80 -6.51 -4.85
C SER A 45 0.45 -7.39 -3.66
N VAL A 46 0.88 -8.66 -3.66
CA VAL A 46 0.58 -9.61 -2.57
C VAL A 46 1.36 -9.28 -1.30
N PHE A 47 2.67 -9.00 -1.42
CA PHE A 47 3.56 -8.79 -0.28
C PHE A 47 3.83 -7.32 0.04
N GLY A 48 3.61 -6.41 -0.90
CA GLY A 48 3.81 -4.97 -0.71
C GLY A 48 3.07 -4.39 0.49
N PRO A 49 1.78 -4.70 0.71
CA PRO A 49 1.06 -4.21 1.90
C PRO A 49 1.68 -4.63 3.25
N MET A 50 2.58 -5.63 3.28
CA MET A 50 3.30 -6.01 4.50
C MET A 50 4.57 -5.19 4.74
N VAL A 51 5.09 -4.53 3.71
CA VAL A 51 6.40 -3.83 3.74
C VAL A 51 6.22 -2.31 3.81
N VAL A 52 5.06 -1.80 3.43
CA VAL A 52 4.79 -0.35 3.38
C VAL A 52 4.61 0.21 4.79
N PRO A 53 5.14 1.41 5.09
CA PRO A 53 5.14 1.98 6.44
C PRO A 53 3.75 2.34 7.00
N HIS A 54 2.73 2.43 6.15
CA HIS A 54 1.42 2.95 6.51
C HIS A 54 0.32 1.92 6.28
N GLU A 55 -0.68 1.93 7.15
CA GLU A 55 -1.90 1.17 6.91
C GLU A 55 -2.74 1.89 5.85
N TYR A 56 -3.35 1.12 4.95
CA TYR A 56 -4.17 1.66 3.85
C TYR A 56 -5.45 2.38 4.33
N THR A 57 -5.84 2.18 5.59
CA THR A 57 -7.01 2.78 6.25
C THR A 57 -6.69 4.09 6.98
N THR A 58 -5.43 4.35 7.30
CA THR A 58 -5.01 5.53 8.07
C THR A 58 -5.19 6.81 7.26
N ILE A 59 -5.70 7.85 7.91
CA ILE A 59 -5.95 9.15 7.32
C ILE A 59 -5.06 10.17 8.03
N TYR A 60 -4.16 10.81 7.29
CA TYR A 60 -3.29 11.87 7.81
C TYR A 60 -3.87 13.24 7.46
N GLY A 61 -4.64 13.82 8.37
CA GLY A 61 -5.35 15.08 8.17
C GLY A 61 -4.43 16.29 7.96
N ASP A 62 -3.21 16.25 8.51
CA ASP A 62 -2.25 17.35 8.32
C ASP A 62 -1.44 17.21 7.01
N TYR A 63 -1.54 16.07 6.31
CA TYR A 63 -0.81 15.77 5.07
C TYR A 63 -1.76 15.52 3.89
N VAL A 64 -2.59 16.51 3.55
CA VAL A 64 -3.56 16.42 2.44
C VAL A 64 -2.93 16.87 1.11
N ARG A 65 -3.11 16.09 0.04
CA ARG A 65 -2.60 16.37 -1.32
C ARG A 65 -1.09 16.61 -1.38
N MET A 66 -0.34 15.88 -0.57
CA MET A 66 1.12 15.95 -0.59
C MET A 66 1.66 15.29 -1.86
N PRO A 67 2.66 15.90 -2.52
CA PRO A 67 3.30 15.30 -3.69
C PRO A 67 4.11 14.05 -3.28
N PRO A 68 4.44 13.18 -4.24
CA PRO A 68 5.36 12.07 -4.01
C PRO A 68 6.72 12.58 -3.52
N SER A 69 7.25 11.98 -2.46
CA SER A 69 8.55 12.36 -1.92
C SER A 69 9.32 11.18 -1.34
N LEU A 70 10.66 11.25 -1.49
CA LEU A 70 11.59 10.32 -0.83
C LEU A 70 12.04 10.85 0.55
N SER A 71 11.85 12.14 0.81
CA SER A 71 12.16 12.76 2.09
C SER A 71 10.98 12.58 3.05
N ALA A 72 11.28 12.50 4.35
CA ALA A 72 10.25 12.49 5.37
C ALA A 72 9.52 13.85 5.48
N TYR A 73 8.26 13.78 5.90
CA TYR A 73 7.43 14.90 6.31
C TYR A 73 7.28 14.88 7.85
N PRO A 74 7.12 16.04 8.51
CA PRO A 74 7.07 17.39 7.93
C PRO A 74 8.47 17.85 7.49
N LYS A 75 8.54 18.57 6.36
CA LYS A 75 9.78 19.24 5.93
C LYS A 75 10.08 20.43 6.85
N PRO A 76 11.33 20.90 6.94
CA PRO A 76 11.71 22.00 7.85
C PRO A 76 10.86 23.27 7.68
N ASP A 77 10.45 23.58 6.47
CA ASP A 77 9.58 24.71 6.12
C ASP A 77 8.12 24.53 6.57
N MET A 78 7.67 23.29 6.79
CA MET A 78 6.31 22.98 7.21
C MET A 78 6.11 22.95 8.72
N ILE A 79 7.19 22.78 9.50
CA ILE A 79 7.11 22.60 10.96
C ILE A 79 6.41 23.80 11.62
N GLN A 80 6.78 25.02 11.24
CA GLN A 80 6.17 26.23 11.78
C GLN A 80 4.67 26.32 11.44
N GLY A 81 4.28 25.94 10.22
CA GLY A 81 2.88 25.93 9.80
C GLY A 81 2.06 24.91 10.59
N ALA A 82 2.56 23.68 10.71
CA ALA A 82 1.92 22.61 11.47
C ALA A 82 1.78 22.99 12.96
N LEU A 83 2.81 23.60 13.55
CA LEU A 83 2.79 24.09 14.93
C LEU A 83 1.73 25.18 15.10
N THR A 84 1.69 26.14 14.19
CA THR A 84 0.70 27.22 14.21
C THR A 84 -0.73 26.69 14.13
N ASP A 85 -0.99 25.72 13.26
CA ASP A 85 -2.31 25.13 13.09
C ASP A 85 -2.73 24.31 14.32
N ALA A 86 -1.80 23.57 14.92
CA ALA A 86 -2.05 22.83 16.15
C ALA A 86 -2.32 23.76 17.36
N ILE A 87 -1.52 24.82 17.53
CA ILE A 87 -1.69 25.79 18.61
C ILE A 87 -2.97 26.64 18.44
N LYS A 88 -3.35 26.99 17.20
CA LYS A 88 -4.65 27.64 16.93
C LYS A 88 -5.83 26.79 17.39
N ARG A 89 -5.77 25.46 17.25
CA ARG A 89 -6.81 24.54 17.77
C ARG A 89 -6.94 24.61 19.30
N MET A 90 -5.86 24.97 20.00
CA MET A 90 -5.85 25.22 21.46
C MET A 90 -6.40 26.59 21.87
N ARG A 91 -6.69 27.49 20.91
CA ARG A 91 -7.04 28.90 21.16
C ARG A 91 -5.94 29.66 21.92
N ALA A 92 -4.69 29.40 21.56
CA ALA A 92 -3.51 30.09 22.07
C ALA A 92 -2.71 30.67 20.90
N ASP A 93 -1.79 31.58 21.21
CA ASP A 93 -0.87 32.21 20.28
C ASP A 93 0.57 31.79 20.57
N ILE A 94 1.39 31.66 19.54
CA ILE A 94 2.80 31.31 19.66
C ILE A 94 3.58 32.58 20.01
N LYS A 95 4.28 32.56 21.15
CA LYS A 95 5.21 33.62 21.53
C LYS A 95 6.59 33.37 20.93
N GLU A 96 7.09 32.16 21.07
CA GLU A 96 8.40 31.75 20.58
C GLU A 96 8.41 30.24 20.35
N TRP A 97 9.20 29.78 19.39
CA TRP A 97 9.44 28.37 19.15
C TRP A 97 10.88 28.15 18.70
N HIS A 98 11.46 27.04 19.13
CA HIS A 98 12.79 26.59 18.74
C HIS A 98 12.78 25.09 18.49
N GLN A 99 13.61 24.64 17.56
CA GLN A 99 13.80 23.23 17.27
C GLN A 99 15.18 22.80 17.76
N ASP A 100 15.22 21.79 18.62
CA ASP A 100 16.43 21.11 19.06
C ASP A 100 16.42 19.66 18.56
N GLY A 101 17.18 19.41 17.50
CA GLY A 101 17.20 18.12 16.81
C GLY A 101 15.80 17.70 16.31
N ASN A 102 15.26 16.64 16.93
CA ASN A 102 13.93 16.09 16.59
C ASN A 102 12.82 16.56 17.54
N ARG A 103 13.09 17.49 18.47
CA ARG A 103 12.05 18.06 19.34
C ARG A 103 11.86 19.53 19.06
N VAL A 104 10.61 19.98 19.11
CA VAL A 104 10.22 21.37 19.00
C VAL A 104 9.71 21.82 20.34
N THR A 105 10.30 22.87 20.87
CA THR A 105 9.85 23.54 22.08
C THR A 105 9.12 24.81 21.69
N VAL A 106 7.87 24.94 22.13
CA VAL A 106 7.00 26.08 21.84
C VAL A 106 6.51 26.69 23.13
N THR A 107 6.63 28.02 23.22
CA THR A 107 6.04 28.82 24.29
C THR A 107 4.78 29.48 23.75
N VAL A 108 3.66 29.16 24.37
CA VAL A 108 2.33 29.65 23.97
C VAL A 108 1.75 30.58 25.03
N THR A 109 1.01 31.59 24.58
CA THR A 109 0.31 32.55 25.42
C THR A 109 -1.19 32.53 25.11
N SER A 110 -2.03 32.72 26.12
CA SER A 110 -3.48 32.83 25.95
C SER A 110 -4.09 33.84 26.92
N THR A 111 -5.22 34.41 26.52
CA THR A 111 -6.01 35.31 27.36
C THR A 111 -6.67 34.59 28.54
N LYS A 112 -6.90 33.27 28.41
CA LYS A 112 -7.48 32.41 29.44
C LYS A 112 -6.43 31.42 29.97
N PRO A 113 -6.56 30.94 31.22
CA PRO A 113 -5.69 29.88 31.73
C PRO A 113 -5.76 28.65 30.82
N ILE A 114 -4.59 28.14 30.42
CA ILE A 114 -4.47 26.96 29.57
C ILE A 114 -4.60 25.72 30.47
N ASP A 115 -5.58 24.88 30.16
CA ASP A 115 -5.73 23.55 30.78
C ASP A 115 -4.63 22.62 30.27
N ASP A 116 -4.05 21.83 31.16
CA ASP A 116 -2.99 20.87 30.85
C ASP A 116 -3.45 19.83 29.82
N ARG A 117 -4.76 19.55 29.73
CA ARG A 117 -5.34 18.66 28.72
C ARG A 117 -5.15 19.18 27.29
N ASN A 118 -4.92 20.48 27.10
CA ASN A 118 -4.79 21.05 25.77
C ASN A 118 -3.51 20.62 25.05
N ILE A 119 -2.50 20.07 25.75
CA ILE A 119 -1.32 19.50 25.08
C ILE A 119 -1.68 18.37 24.10
N ARG A 120 -2.81 17.68 24.33
CA ARG A 120 -3.31 16.63 23.44
C ARG A 120 -3.66 17.13 22.03
N TYR A 121 -3.85 18.43 21.85
CA TYR A 121 -4.08 18.98 20.50
C TYR A 121 -2.82 18.92 19.64
N LEU A 122 -1.64 19.02 20.27
CA LEU A 122 -0.36 18.87 19.59
C LEU A 122 -0.12 17.39 19.26
N ASP A 123 -0.37 16.47 20.20
CA ASP A 123 -0.31 15.01 19.96
C ASP A 123 -1.37 14.50 18.97
N ARG A 124 -2.44 15.26 18.75
CA ARG A 124 -3.47 14.94 17.74
C ARG A 124 -3.03 15.35 16.33
N SER A 125 -1.99 16.16 16.20
CA SER A 125 -1.39 16.44 14.90
C SER A 125 -0.64 15.21 14.40
N ASP A 126 -0.67 14.96 13.10
CA ASP A 126 0.08 13.86 12.50
C ASP A 126 1.60 14.14 12.47
N ALA A 127 1.99 15.40 12.70
CA ALA A 127 3.37 15.89 12.64
C ALA A 127 4.13 15.80 13.96
N PHE A 128 3.44 15.62 15.08
CA PHE A 128 4.00 15.75 16.43
C PHE A 128 3.56 14.58 17.33
N ASP A 129 4.39 14.22 18.30
CA ASP A 129 4.14 13.12 19.24
C ASP A 129 4.88 13.37 20.59
N ASP A 130 4.50 12.67 21.66
CA ASP A 130 5.11 12.78 23.00
C ASP A 130 5.25 14.22 23.51
N THR A 131 4.14 14.99 23.51
CA THR A 131 4.11 16.37 24.00
C THR A 131 4.17 16.42 25.53
N ARG A 132 5.07 17.23 26.06
CA ARG A 132 5.29 17.41 27.50
C ARG A 132 5.27 18.89 27.87
N ILE A 133 4.74 19.19 29.05
CA ILE A 133 4.79 20.55 29.62
C ILE A 133 6.11 20.67 30.38
N GLU A 134 6.93 21.65 30.01
CA GLU A 134 8.21 21.92 30.67
C GLU A 134 8.05 23.00 31.75
N ASN A 135 7.28 24.04 31.44
CA ASN A 135 7.07 25.14 32.36
C ASN A 135 5.67 25.75 32.18
N LYS A 136 5.12 26.28 33.27
CA LYS A 136 3.83 26.96 33.31
C LYS A 136 3.94 28.20 34.20
N SER A 137 3.52 29.34 33.66
CA SER A 137 3.46 30.59 34.44
C SER A 137 2.48 30.45 35.62
N PRO A 138 2.73 31.13 36.76
CA PRO A 138 1.83 31.11 37.93
C PRO A 138 0.38 31.47 37.60
N ASP A 139 0.16 32.33 36.60
CA ASP A 139 -1.17 32.76 36.16
C ASP A 139 -1.84 31.75 35.20
N GLY A 140 -1.12 30.71 34.79
CA GLY A 140 -1.57 29.67 33.87
C GLY A 140 -1.79 30.13 32.42
N ARG A 141 -1.44 31.38 32.10
CA ARG A 141 -1.66 31.99 30.78
C ARG A 141 -0.52 31.76 29.78
N GLU A 142 0.66 31.40 30.28
CA GLU A 142 1.83 31.08 29.47
C GLU A 142 2.31 29.67 29.81
N VAL A 143 2.50 28.85 28.77
CA VAL A 143 2.93 27.45 28.89
C VAL A 143 4.03 27.18 27.87
N THR A 144 5.13 26.58 28.33
CA THR A 144 6.18 26.05 27.48
C THR A 144 6.01 24.55 27.39
N MET A 145 5.87 24.04 26.16
CA MET A 145 5.71 22.62 25.88
C MET A 145 6.73 22.16 24.84
N SER A 146 7.23 20.94 25.00
CA SER A 146 8.13 20.29 24.04
C SER A 146 7.49 19.05 23.45
N SER A 147 7.61 18.88 22.14
CA SER A 147 7.02 17.77 21.38
C SER A 147 8.01 17.21 20.38
N ALA A 148 7.99 15.89 20.15
CA ALA A 148 8.83 15.23 19.17
C ALA A 148 8.21 15.37 17.77
N VAL A 149 9.04 15.67 16.76
CA VAL A 149 8.62 15.69 15.36
C VAL A 149 8.52 14.25 14.86
N LYS A 150 7.36 13.89 14.33
CA LYS A 150 7.07 12.57 13.80
C LYS A 150 7.34 12.54 12.29
N GLN A 151 8.36 11.78 11.91
CA GLN A 151 8.79 11.67 10.51
C GLN A 151 7.93 10.63 9.76
N GLN A 152 7.26 11.04 8.68
CA GLN A 152 6.35 10.24 7.87
C GLN A 152 6.81 10.18 6.40
N TYR A 153 6.77 9.01 5.77
CA TYR A 153 7.25 8.81 4.40
C TYR A 153 6.11 8.55 3.41
N PHE A 154 5.83 9.51 2.52
CA PHE A 154 4.79 9.39 1.49
C PHE A 154 5.40 9.23 0.09
N TYR A 155 5.82 8.02 -0.26
CA TYR A 155 6.53 7.75 -1.51
C TYR A 155 5.75 8.12 -2.77
N PHE A 156 4.44 7.81 -2.80
CA PHE A 156 3.56 8.17 -3.91
C PHE A 156 2.71 9.41 -3.62
N GLY A 157 2.92 10.06 -2.47
CA GLY A 157 2.13 11.19 -2.00
C GLY A 157 0.81 10.76 -1.35
N THR A 158 -0.05 11.75 -1.09
CA THR A 158 -1.34 11.54 -0.42
C THR A 158 -2.52 12.04 -1.25
N ASP A 159 -3.70 11.47 -1.00
CA ASP A 159 -4.94 11.88 -1.67
C ASP A 159 -5.57 13.16 -1.07
N ASN A 160 -6.78 13.49 -1.51
CA ASN A 160 -7.56 14.64 -1.05
C ASN A 160 -8.03 14.55 0.42
N THR A 161 -7.84 13.40 1.06
CA THR A 161 -8.14 13.18 2.48
C THR A 161 -6.88 12.93 3.31
N GLY A 162 -5.71 12.81 2.68
CA GLY A 162 -4.45 12.54 3.37
C GLY A 162 -4.13 11.06 3.55
N ARG A 163 -4.71 10.17 2.74
CA ARG A 163 -4.34 8.74 2.75
C ARG A 163 -3.15 8.49 1.85
N ASP A 164 -2.24 7.60 2.28
CA ASP A 164 -1.04 7.23 1.51
C ASP A 164 -1.40 6.47 0.22
N LEU A 165 -0.90 6.98 -0.92
CA LEU A 165 -1.23 6.43 -2.23
C LEU A 165 -0.49 5.13 -2.53
N LEU A 166 0.72 4.92 -1.99
CA LEU A 166 1.49 3.70 -2.22
C LEU A 166 0.79 2.50 -1.58
N SER A 167 0.47 2.61 -0.29
CA SER A 167 -0.27 1.62 0.49
C SER A 167 -1.56 1.23 -0.20
N ARG A 168 -2.34 2.23 -0.64
CA ARG A 168 -3.62 2.02 -1.30
C ARG A 168 -3.49 1.34 -2.66
N THR A 169 -2.49 1.71 -3.45
CA THR A 169 -2.26 1.12 -4.77
C THR A 169 -1.88 -0.36 -4.64
N LEU A 170 -0.99 -0.68 -3.70
CA LEU A 170 -0.55 -2.06 -3.46
C LEU A 170 -1.69 -2.94 -2.94
N MET A 171 -2.49 -2.42 -1.99
CA MET A 171 -3.65 -3.15 -1.47
C MET A 171 -4.73 -3.33 -2.55
N ALA A 172 -4.98 -2.33 -3.39
CA ALA A 172 -5.91 -2.45 -4.52
C ALA A 172 -5.42 -3.48 -5.55
N GLY A 173 -4.11 -3.56 -5.80
CA GLY A 173 -3.49 -4.59 -6.61
C GLY A 173 -3.75 -6.00 -6.06
N ARG A 174 -3.55 -6.20 -4.74
CA ARG A 174 -3.81 -7.47 -4.06
C ARG A 174 -5.25 -7.93 -4.23
N ILE A 175 -6.20 -7.01 -4.02
CA ILE A 175 -7.63 -7.28 -4.15
C ILE A 175 -7.99 -7.61 -5.60
N SER A 176 -7.47 -6.85 -6.57
CA SER A 176 -7.72 -7.10 -8.00
C SER A 176 -7.25 -8.49 -8.44
N LEU A 177 -6.05 -8.89 -8.01
CA LEU A 177 -5.52 -10.23 -8.30
C LEU A 177 -6.37 -11.34 -7.68
N ALA A 178 -6.81 -11.16 -6.43
CA ALA A 178 -7.67 -12.11 -5.76
C ALA A 178 -9.02 -12.28 -6.47
N ILE A 179 -9.65 -11.16 -6.88
CA ILE A 179 -10.92 -11.19 -7.62
C ILE A 179 -10.74 -11.87 -8.99
N GLY A 180 -9.70 -11.53 -9.73
CA GLY A 180 -9.43 -12.13 -11.04
C GLY A 180 -9.20 -13.64 -10.95
N LEU A 181 -8.43 -14.08 -9.95
CA LEU A 181 -8.20 -15.50 -9.70
C LEU A 181 -9.50 -16.22 -9.30
N LEU A 182 -10.26 -15.65 -8.37
CA LEU A 182 -11.53 -16.21 -7.91
C LEU A 182 -12.54 -16.33 -9.06
N ALA A 183 -12.67 -15.28 -9.87
CA ALA A 183 -13.54 -15.28 -11.05
C ALA A 183 -13.14 -16.38 -12.05
N GLY A 184 -11.84 -16.56 -12.29
CA GLY A 184 -11.33 -17.63 -13.16
C GLY A 184 -11.64 -19.03 -12.62
N VAL A 185 -11.48 -19.25 -11.32
CA VAL A 185 -11.84 -20.53 -10.67
C VAL A 185 -13.33 -20.80 -10.80
N VAL A 186 -14.18 -19.81 -10.48
CA VAL A 186 -15.64 -19.94 -10.56
C VAL A 186 -16.09 -20.21 -12.00
N ALA A 187 -15.58 -19.44 -12.96
CA ALA A 187 -15.88 -19.64 -14.37
C ALA A 187 -15.43 -21.03 -14.86
N GLY A 188 -14.26 -21.49 -14.43
CA GLY A 188 -13.76 -22.83 -14.74
C GLY A 188 -14.65 -23.93 -14.17
N VAL A 189 -15.05 -23.83 -12.90
CA VAL A 189 -15.95 -24.82 -12.27
C VAL A 189 -17.30 -24.87 -12.96
N ILE A 190 -17.93 -23.73 -13.19
CA ILE A 190 -19.23 -23.66 -13.86
C ILE A 190 -19.11 -24.16 -15.31
N GLY A 191 -18.10 -23.71 -16.04
CA GLY A 191 -17.87 -24.11 -17.43
C GLY A 191 -17.60 -25.61 -17.57
N VAL A 192 -16.84 -26.21 -16.66
CA VAL A 192 -16.60 -27.66 -16.65
C VAL A 192 -17.88 -28.42 -16.35
N ILE A 193 -18.65 -28.03 -15.33
CA ILE A 193 -19.92 -28.70 -15.00
C ILE A 193 -20.90 -28.60 -16.17
N TYR A 194 -21.06 -27.40 -16.72
CA TYR A 194 -21.96 -27.15 -17.83
C TYR A 194 -21.55 -27.93 -19.08
N GLY A 195 -20.28 -27.84 -19.49
CA GLY A 195 -19.76 -28.53 -20.66
C GLY A 195 -19.77 -30.06 -20.52
N ALA A 196 -19.45 -30.59 -19.32
CA ALA A 196 -19.52 -32.02 -19.06
C ALA A 196 -20.97 -32.53 -19.10
N SER A 197 -21.93 -31.76 -18.59
CA SER A 197 -23.35 -32.11 -18.62
C SER A 197 -23.90 -32.13 -20.05
N ALA A 198 -23.58 -31.11 -20.84
CA ALA A 198 -23.97 -31.04 -22.25
C ALA A 198 -23.39 -32.21 -23.07
N GLY A 199 -22.08 -32.46 -22.92
CA GLY A 199 -21.40 -33.55 -23.62
C GLY A 199 -21.85 -34.95 -23.20
N PHE A 200 -22.27 -35.13 -21.94
CA PHE A 200 -22.85 -36.40 -21.48
C PHE A 200 -24.25 -36.64 -22.03
N ALA A 201 -25.09 -35.61 -22.10
CA ALA A 201 -26.45 -35.72 -22.64
C ALA A 201 -26.46 -35.96 -24.16
N GLY A 202 -25.56 -35.30 -24.89
CA GLY A 202 -25.38 -35.46 -26.33
C GLY A 202 -26.59 -35.02 -27.19
N GLY A 203 -26.42 -35.10 -28.51
CA GLY A 203 -27.48 -34.83 -29.48
C GLY A 203 -27.98 -33.37 -29.44
N ARG A 204 -29.30 -33.19 -29.49
CA ARG A 204 -29.93 -31.84 -29.55
C ARG A 204 -29.72 -31.02 -28.28
N VAL A 205 -29.49 -31.66 -27.12
CA VAL A 205 -29.25 -30.96 -25.86
C VAL A 205 -27.89 -30.29 -25.88
N ASP A 206 -26.87 -31.00 -26.38
CA ASP A 206 -25.52 -30.45 -26.57
C ASP A 206 -25.52 -29.28 -27.58
N GLU A 207 -26.24 -29.43 -28.70
CA GLU A 207 -26.37 -28.40 -29.75
C GLU A 207 -27.08 -27.11 -29.30
N VAL A 208 -27.96 -27.17 -28.30
CA VAL A 208 -28.61 -25.98 -27.72
C VAL A 208 -27.77 -25.35 -26.61
N MET A 209 -26.96 -26.17 -25.93
CA MET A 209 -26.19 -25.73 -24.77
C MET A 209 -24.84 -25.12 -25.15
N MET A 210 -24.18 -25.62 -26.20
CA MET A 210 -22.90 -25.10 -26.73
C MET A 210 -23.09 -24.03 -27.80
#